data_AF-X0X1R6-F1
#
_entry.id   AF-X0X1R6-F1
#
_cell.length_a   1.000
_cell.length_b   1.000
_cell.length_c   1.000
_cell.angle_alpha   90.00
_cell.angle_beta   90.00
_cell.angle_gamma   90.00
#
_symmetry.space_group_name_H-M   'P 1'
#
loop_
_entity.id
_entity.type
_entity.pdbx_description
1 polymer ?
#
loop_
_entity_poly.entity_id
_entity_poly.type
_entity_poly.pdbx_seq_one_letter_code
_entity_poly.pdbx_strand_id
1 'polypeptide(L)'
;GVTIEKIETARHHPNADRLDICTLADSTFQFITGRDEYRPGDRVLYFPIDSILPIELQEKLGLAGKLAGKGKNRVRTVRLRGEISQGIVAPQNIAEAVAAQSPDIVNTKESWEEQITEYLGVTKYEPAPIQSKAANLKGLPVGLPVYDIEGAERHPYAVARLMDEQVIVTEKIEGMNFSVTYASAEDKIYVNQRKHTIEPIEGETHFFWQLARTNYLVPWDYHVFTNDTTPGPIDGWTDSF
;
A
#
# COMPACT_ATOMS: atom_id res chain seq x y z
N GLY A 1 -10.76 0.20 6.31
CA GLY A 1 -11.35 1.55 6.34
C GLY A 1 -11.03 2.19 7.66
N VAL A 2 -11.88 3.09 8.13
CA VAL A 2 -11.90 3.57 9.52
C VAL A 2 -12.46 2.46 10.40
N THR A 3 -11.81 2.16 11.52
CA THR A 3 -12.23 1.11 12.46
C THR A 3 -12.48 1.67 13.85
N ILE A 4 -13.30 1.00 14.66
CA ILE A 4 -13.46 1.31 16.09
C ILE A 4 -12.51 0.43 16.86
N GLU A 5 -11.60 1.06 17.59
CA GLU A 5 -10.49 0.41 18.26
C GLU A 5 -10.45 0.81 19.73
N LYS A 6 -9.70 0.05 20.52
CA LYS A 6 -9.50 0.33 21.95
C LYS A 6 -8.05 0.69 22.21
N ILE A 7 -7.82 1.77 22.96
CA ILE A 7 -6.48 2.15 23.42
C ILE A 7 -5.97 1.11 24.43
N GLU A 8 -4.80 0.55 24.15
CA GLU A 8 -4.13 -0.43 25.03
C GLU A 8 -3.17 0.26 25.99
N THR A 9 -2.30 1.12 25.45
CA THR A 9 -1.36 1.89 26.26
C THR A 9 -1.39 3.35 25.85
N ALA A 10 -1.16 4.24 26.82
CA ALA A 10 -0.87 5.65 26.61
C ALA A 10 0.28 6.02 27.55
N ARG A 11 1.44 6.39 26.99
CA ARG A 11 2.64 6.72 27.77
C ARG A 11 3.20 8.07 27.36
N HIS A 12 3.83 8.77 28.30
CA HIS A 12 4.48 10.04 28.04
C HIS A 12 5.54 9.91 26.94
N HIS A 13 5.54 10.84 26.00
CA HIS A 13 6.56 10.89 24.96
C HIS A 13 7.91 11.33 25.55
N PRO A 14 9.00 10.54 25.44
CA PRO A 14 10.25 10.80 26.16
C PRO A 14 10.90 12.14 25.79
N ASN A 15 10.73 12.58 24.54
CA ASN A 15 11.31 13.83 24.03
C ASN A 15 10.28 14.96 23.80
N ALA A 16 9.08 14.89 24.41
CA ALA A 16 8.02 15.88 24.19
C ALA A 16 7.04 16.01 25.37
N ASP A 17 6.97 17.21 25.98
CA ASP A 17 6.12 17.44 27.16
C ASP A 17 4.61 17.47 26.87
N ARG A 18 4.23 17.64 25.60
CA ARG A 18 2.85 17.86 25.16
C ARG A 18 2.24 16.68 24.41
N LEU A 19 2.95 15.55 24.34
CA LEU A 19 2.55 14.41 23.52
C LEU A 19 2.61 13.12 24.32
N ASP A 20 1.75 12.19 23.94
CA ASP A 20 1.79 10.80 24.38
C ASP A 20 1.99 9.87 23.19
N ILE A 21 2.54 8.69 23.47
CA ILE A 21 2.63 7.57 22.54
C ILE A 21 1.57 6.57 22.95
N CYS A 22 0.66 6.26 22.03
CA CYS A 22 -0.47 5.38 22.25
C CYS A 22 -0.40 4.16 21.31
N THR A 23 -0.99 3.05 21.75
CA THR A 23 -1.15 1.80 20.97
C THR A 23 -2.60 1.31 21.05
N LEU A 24 -3.02 0.50 20.09
CA LEU A 24 -4.33 -0.18 20.12
C LEU A 24 -4.18 -1.61 20.67
N ALA A 25 -5.27 -2.18 21.17
CA ALA A 25 -5.30 -3.55 21.72
C ALA A 25 -4.98 -4.61 20.65
N ASP A 26 -5.59 -4.47 19.47
CA ASP A 26 -5.50 -5.45 18.39
C ASP A 26 -4.53 -5.02 17.28
N SER A 27 -3.60 -4.10 17.57
CA SER A 27 -2.64 -3.59 16.60
C SER A 27 -1.22 -3.46 17.16
N THR A 28 -0.23 -3.75 16.33
CA THR A 28 1.19 -3.48 16.64
C THR A 28 1.61 -2.04 16.32
N PHE A 29 0.72 -1.22 15.77
CA PHE A 29 1.03 0.16 15.42
C PHE A 29 1.01 1.08 16.64
N GLN A 30 1.94 2.03 16.67
CA GLN A 30 1.93 3.15 17.61
C GLN A 30 1.61 4.46 16.88
N PHE A 31 0.95 5.37 17.57
CA PHE A 31 0.64 6.72 17.09
C PHE A 31 0.79 7.71 18.23
N ILE A 32 0.91 8.99 17.87
CA ILE A 32 1.21 10.07 18.79
C ILE A 32 -0.01 10.96 18.93
N THR A 33 -0.46 11.18 20.15
CA THR A 33 -1.61 12.01 20.50
C THR A 33 -1.18 13.19 21.36
N GLY A 34 -2.12 14.11 21.64
CA GLY A 34 -1.92 15.11 22.68
C GLY A 34 -1.72 14.47 24.05
N ARG A 35 -1.01 15.18 24.92
CA ARG A 35 -0.79 14.77 26.31
C ARG A 35 -2.12 14.60 27.05
N ASP A 36 -2.27 13.46 27.71
CA ASP A 36 -3.41 13.05 28.52
C ASP A 36 -4.75 13.09 27.75
N GLU A 37 -4.70 13.01 26.40
CA GLU A 37 -5.87 13.04 25.52
C GLU A 37 -6.68 11.74 25.59
N TYR A 38 -5.99 10.61 25.74
CA TYR A 38 -6.58 9.28 25.83
C TYR A 38 -5.96 8.46 26.96
N ARG A 39 -6.71 7.46 27.43
CA ARG A 39 -6.31 6.53 28.48
C ARG A 39 -6.50 5.08 27.99
N PRO A 40 -5.71 4.13 28.54
CA PRO A 40 -5.98 2.71 28.35
C PRO A 40 -7.44 2.39 28.67
N GLY A 41 -8.13 1.72 27.75
CA GLY A 41 -9.55 1.45 27.88
C GLY A 41 -10.45 2.27 26.95
N ASP A 42 -10.01 3.46 26.54
CA ASP A 42 -10.81 4.36 25.72
C ASP A 42 -11.09 3.76 24.35
N ARG A 43 -12.31 3.95 23.86
CA ARG A 43 -12.70 3.60 22.50
C ARG A 43 -12.51 4.79 21.58
N VAL A 44 -11.91 4.54 20.42
CA VAL A 44 -11.51 5.56 19.44
C VAL A 44 -11.84 5.11 18.04
N LEU A 45 -12.00 6.07 17.14
CA LEU A 45 -11.93 5.82 15.70
C LEU A 45 -10.49 5.85 15.26
N TYR A 46 -10.05 4.80 14.57
CA TYR A 46 -8.72 4.71 13.99
C TYR A 46 -8.76 4.91 12.48
N PHE A 47 -7.95 5.86 12.00
CA PHE A 47 -7.73 6.14 10.59
C PHE A 47 -6.37 5.56 10.20
N PRO A 48 -6.33 4.47 9.41
CA PRO A 48 -5.07 3.83 9.04
C PRO A 48 -4.21 4.71 8.13
N ILE A 49 -2.95 4.30 7.95
CA ILE A 49 -2.09 4.87 6.91
C ILE A 49 -2.76 4.79 5.54
N ASP A 50 -2.42 5.74 4.68
CA ASP A 50 -3.01 5.93 3.35
C ASP A 50 -4.50 6.32 3.35
N SER A 51 -5.14 6.57 4.50
CA SER A 51 -6.44 7.25 4.51
C SER A 51 -6.36 8.69 3.99
N ILE A 52 -7.32 9.08 3.15
CA ILE A 52 -7.57 10.43 2.66
C ILE A 52 -8.77 10.98 3.41
N LEU A 53 -8.58 12.07 4.15
CA LEU A 53 -9.61 12.72 4.94
C LEU A 53 -10.16 13.95 4.20
N PRO A 54 -11.49 14.11 4.07
CA PRO A 54 -12.07 15.33 3.50
C PRO A 54 -11.78 16.55 4.37
N ILE A 55 -11.78 17.75 3.78
CA ILE A 55 -11.38 18.98 4.47
C ILE A 55 -12.22 19.27 5.72
N GLU A 56 -13.53 19.03 5.65
CA GLU A 56 -14.45 19.24 6.77
C GLU A 56 -14.11 18.34 7.97
N LEU A 57 -13.72 17.09 7.70
CA LEU A 57 -13.28 16.17 8.75
C LEU A 57 -11.92 16.61 9.33
N GLN A 58 -11.00 17.08 8.48
CA GLN A 58 -9.73 17.60 8.96
C GLN A 58 -9.91 18.82 9.87
N GLU A 59 -10.84 19.72 9.56
CA GLU A 59 -11.13 20.89 10.39
C GLU A 59 -11.71 20.47 11.74
N LYS A 60 -12.68 19.55 11.76
CA LYS A 60 -13.26 18.99 12.99
C LYS A 60 -12.20 18.33 13.89
N LEU A 61 -11.23 17.66 13.30
CA LEU A 61 -10.13 16.99 14.02
C LEU A 61 -8.94 17.92 14.32
N GLY A 62 -8.97 19.19 13.89
CA GLY A 62 -7.84 20.11 14.05
C GLY A 62 -6.58 19.71 13.25
N LEU A 63 -6.76 18.96 12.17
CA LEU A 63 -5.72 18.42 11.29
C LEU A 63 -5.56 19.18 9.96
N ALA A 64 -6.39 20.19 9.71
CA ALA A 64 -6.38 20.98 8.48
C ALA A 64 -4.96 21.49 8.16
N GLY A 65 -4.46 21.14 6.97
CA GLY A 65 -3.12 21.54 6.50
C GLY A 65 -1.94 20.76 7.09
N LYS A 66 -2.18 19.85 8.06
CA LYS A 66 -1.12 19.10 8.76
C LYS A 66 -0.80 17.74 8.14
N LEU A 67 -1.70 17.19 7.33
CA LEU A 67 -1.52 15.87 6.70
C LEU A 67 -0.63 15.93 5.45
N ALA A 68 -0.26 14.77 4.93
CA ALA A 68 0.63 14.65 3.80
C ALA A 68 -0.10 14.77 2.45
N GLY A 69 0.67 14.74 1.36
CA GLY A 69 0.17 14.86 0.00
C GLY A 69 -0.06 16.31 -0.44
N LYS A 70 -0.28 16.50 -1.75
CA LYS A 70 -0.54 17.81 -2.36
C LYS A 70 -1.79 18.48 -1.78
N GLY A 71 -2.82 17.69 -1.50
CA GLY A 71 -4.07 18.15 -0.89
C GLY A 71 -4.04 18.27 0.63
N LYS A 72 -2.89 18.01 1.29
CA LYS A 72 -2.75 18.04 2.76
C LYS A 72 -3.81 17.23 3.50
N ASN A 73 -4.19 16.10 2.93
CA ASN A 73 -5.31 15.28 3.34
C ASN A 73 -4.98 13.80 3.56
N ARG A 74 -3.71 13.39 3.35
CA ARG A 74 -3.30 11.99 3.44
C ARG A 74 -2.62 11.64 4.76
N VAL A 75 -3.13 10.63 5.45
CA VAL A 75 -2.48 9.99 6.59
C VAL A 75 -1.25 9.21 6.10
N ARG A 76 -0.09 9.48 6.70
CA ARG A 76 1.15 8.73 6.42
C ARG A 76 1.85 8.41 7.72
N THR A 77 2.74 7.43 7.68
CA THR A 77 3.74 7.27 8.72
C THR A 77 4.59 8.54 8.82
N VAL A 78 4.65 9.12 10.01
CA VAL A 78 5.54 10.25 10.34
C VAL A 78 6.43 9.88 11.52
N ARG A 79 7.49 10.66 11.72
CA ARG A 79 8.25 10.66 12.97
C ARG A 79 8.07 12.00 13.66
N LEU A 80 7.61 12.00 14.90
CA LEU A 80 7.56 13.20 15.74
C LEU A 80 8.60 13.02 16.84
N ARG A 81 9.61 13.89 16.87
CA ARG A 81 10.65 13.91 17.92
C ARG A 81 11.33 12.55 18.16
N GLY A 82 11.56 11.81 17.08
CA GLY A 82 12.24 10.52 17.06
C GLY A 82 11.30 9.31 17.06
N GLU A 83 10.06 9.47 17.52
CA GLU A 83 9.11 8.38 17.66
C GLU A 83 8.22 8.24 16.42
N ILE A 84 7.92 7.00 16.05
CA ILE A 84 7.05 6.69 14.92
C ILE A 84 5.59 7.00 15.28
N SER A 85 4.82 7.53 14.33
CA SER A 85 3.38 7.65 14.42
C SER A 85 2.73 7.13 13.13
N GLN A 86 1.93 6.07 13.26
CA GLN A 86 1.25 5.36 12.18
C GLN A 86 -0.25 5.42 12.39
N GLY A 87 -0.94 6.15 11.51
CA GLY A 87 -2.37 6.39 11.65
C GLY A 87 -2.69 7.61 12.51
N ILE A 88 -3.99 7.84 12.68
CA ILE A 88 -4.57 8.93 13.48
C ILE A 88 -5.74 8.33 14.26
N VAL A 89 -5.99 8.85 15.47
CA VAL A 89 -7.19 8.51 16.24
C VAL A 89 -8.09 9.72 16.42
N ALA A 90 -9.37 9.47 16.57
CA ALA A 90 -10.35 10.47 16.98
C ALA A 90 -11.33 9.89 18.03
N PRO A 91 -11.99 10.74 18.83
CA PRO A 91 -12.94 10.25 19.83
C PRO A 91 -14.14 9.51 19.21
N GLN A 92 -14.64 8.47 19.89
CA GLN A 92 -15.77 7.67 19.40
C GLN A 92 -17.07 8.47 19.26
N ASN A 93 -17.25 9.59 19.96
CA ASN A 93 -18.46 10.42 19.86
C ASN A 93 -18.77 10.89 18.42
N ILE A 94 -17.76 10.93 17.54
CA ILE A 94 -17.93 11.18 16.11
C ILE A 94 -18.76 10.05 15.47
N ALA A 95 -18.49 8.80 15.84
CA ALA A 95 -19.27 7.63 15.42
C ALA A 95 -20.71 7.66 15.95
N GLU A 96 -20.90 8.13 17.18
CA GLU A 96 -22.23 8.23 17.80
C GLU A 96 -23.09 9.30 17.11
N ALA A 97 -22.46 10.41 16.67
CA ALA A 97 -23.13 11.42 15.85
C ALA A 97 -23.56 10.85 14.48
N VAL A 98 -22.78 9.93 13.89
CA VAL A 98 -23.15 9.19 12.67
C VAL A 98 -24.37 8.32 12.94
N ALA A 99 -24.33 7.51 13.99
CA ALA A 99 -25.41 6.60 14.39
C ALA A 99 -26.74 7.34 14.64
N ALA A 100 -26.68 8.53 15.23
CA ALA A 100 -27.85 9.35 15.55
C ALA A 100 -28.50 10.01 14.32
N GLN A 101 -27.72 10.30 13.26
CA GLN A 101 -28.21 10.96 12.05
C GLN A 101 -28.66 9.97 10.97
N SER A 102 -28.40 8.68 11.16
CA SER A 102 -28.76 7.65 10.19
C SER A 102 -29.23 6.38 10.92
N PRO A 103 -30.41 6.43 11.56
CA PRO A 103 -30.98 5.29 12.30
C PRO A 103 -31.34 4.09 11.41
N ASP A 104 -31.45 4.28 10.10
CA ASP A 104 -31.79 3.23 9.11
C ASP A 104 -30.58 2.32 8.75
N ILE A 105 -29.40 2.61 9.29
CA ILE A 105 -28.13 1.91 9.03
C ILE A 105 -28.10 0.47 9.59
N VAL A 106 -29.07 0.07 10.42
CA VAL A 106 -29.07 -1.23 11.11
C VAL A 106 -29.53 -2.40 10.21
N ASN A 107 -29.80 -2.20 8.91
CA ASN A 107 -30.42 -3.24 8.07
C ASN A 107 -29.75 -3.53 6.71
N THR A 108 -28.49 -3.13 6.50
CA THR A 108 -27.72 -3.55 5.32
C THR A 108 -26.57 -4.49 5.71
N LYS A 109 -26.17 -5.37 4.78
CA LYS A 109 -25.13 -6.41 4.93
C LYS A 109 -23.70 -5.86 5.03
N GLU A 110 -23.53 -4.54 5.04
CA GLU A 110 -22.22 -3.87 5.12
C GLU A 110 -21.77 -3.82 6.57
N SER A 111 -20.47 -4.00 6.78
CA SER A 111 -19.90 -3.88 8.12
C SER A 111 -20.05 -2.44 8.62
N TRP A 112 -20.27 -2.28 9.93
CA TRP A 112 -20.35 -0.96 10.58
C TRP A 112 -19.15 -0.04 10.23
N GLU A 113 -17.99 -0.64 9.98
CA GLU A 113 -16.74 0.01 9.57
C GLU A 113 -16.81 0.63 8.17
N GLU A 114 -17.48 -0.03 7.22
CA GLU A 114 -17.69 0.49 5.87
C GLU A 114 -18.63 1.70 5.91
N GLN A 115 -19.72 1.59 6.67
CA GLN A 115 -20.72 2.65 6.80
C GLN A 115 -20.13 3.91 7.42
N ILE A 116 -19.32 3.78 8.48
CA ILE A 116 -18.65 4.93 9.08
C ILE A 116 -17.55 5.50 8.18
N THR A 117 -16.83 4.65 7.45
CA THR A 117 -15.82 5.10 6.48
C THR A 117 -16.46 5.96 5.39
N GLU A 118 -17.58 5.50 4.84
CA GLU A 118 -18.36 6.20 3.82
C GLU A 118 -18.95 7.51 4.35
N TYR A 119 -19.62 7.46 5.52
CA TYR A 119 -20.21 8.66 6.12
C TYR A 119 -19.16 9.74 6.40
N LEU A 120 -17.98 9.34 6.88
CA LEU A 120 -16.87 10.27 7.12
C LEU A 120 -16.20 10.76 5.84
N GLY A 121 -16.59 10.23 4.67
CA GLY A 121 -16.01 10.56 3.37
C GLY A 121 -14.54 10.14 3.24
N VAL A 122 -14.09 9.19 4.06
CA VAL A 122 -12.70 8.74 4.08
C VAL A 122 -12.47 7.76 2.93
N THR A 123 -11.50 8.06 2.08
CA THR A 123 -11.11 7.18 0.98
C THR A 123 -9.69 6.65 1.19
N LYS A 124 -9.33 5.56 0.51
CA LYS A 124 -7.95 5.06 0.51
C LYS A 124 -7.16 5.78 -0.59
N TYR A 125 -5.98 6.26 -0.26
CA TYR A 125 -5.04 6.82 -1.20
C TYR A 125 -4.51 5.72 -2.10
N GLU A 126 -4.73 5.88 -3.40
CA GLU A 126 -4.08 5.09 -4.43
C GLU A 126 -3.11 6.01 -5.19
N PRO A 127 -1.81 5.65 -5.30
CA PRO A 127 -0.88 6.40 -6.11
C PRO A 127 -1.38 6.50 -7.56
N ALA A 128 -1.37 7.70 -8.12
CA ALA A 128 -1.72 7.88 -9.52
C ALA A 128 -0.77 7.05 -10.40
N PRO A 129 -1.28 6.33 -11.41
CA PRO A 129 -0.41 5.61 -12.33
C PRO A 129 0.50 6.58 -13.08
N ILE A 130 1.76 6.19 -13.27
CA ILE A 130 2.68 6.90 -14.14
C ILE A 130 2.36 6.47 -15.57
N GLN A 131 1.93 7.40 -16.41
CA GLN A 131 1.61 7.09 -17.80
C GLN A 131 2.88 6.76 -18.59
N SER A 132 2.83 5.64 -19.30
CA SER A 132 3.77 5.24 -20.35
C SER A 132 3.01 5.07 -21.66
N LYS A 133 3.72 5.07 -22.79
CA LYS A 133 3.13 5.04 -24.14
C LYS A 133 2.14 3.88 -24.35
N ALA A 134 2.36 2.74 -23.71
CA ALA A 134 1.55 1.52 -23.89
C ALA A 134 1.03 0.91 -22.57
N ALA A 135 1.11 1.63 -21.45
CA ALA A 135 0.67 1.15 -20.14
C ALA A 135 0.56 2.26 -19.09
N ASN A 136 -0.23 1.99 -18.06
CA ASN A 136 -0.19 2.70 -16.78
C ASN A 136 0.77 1.97 -15.84
N LEU A 137 1.70 2.68 -15.22
CA LEU A 137 2.68 2.09 -14.31
C LEU A 137 2.28 2.38 -12.86
N LYS A 138 2.17 1.34 -12.03
CA LYS A 138 1.94 1.46 -10.59
C LYS A 138 3.14 0.96 -9.79
N GLY A 139 3.18 1.27 -8.49
CA GLY A 139 4.16 0.65 -7.60
C GLY A 139 4.09 -0.88 -7.65
N LEU A 140 5.20 -1.55 -7.34
CA LEU A 140 5.21 -3.02 -7.24
C LEU A 140 4.18 -3.50 -6.21
N PRO A 141 3.61 -4.72 -6.38
CA PRO A 141 2.68 -5.29 -5.42
C PRO A 141 3.33 -5.41 -4.04
N VAL A 142 2.52 -5.32 -2.99
CA VAL A 142 2.99 -5.43 -1.61
C VAL A 142 3.70 -6.78 -1.42
N GLY A 143 4.89 -6.74 -0.82
CA GLY A 143 5.71 -7.93 -0.60
C GLY A 143 6.67 -8.28 -1.74
N LEU A 144 6.57 -7.66 -2.91
CA LEU A 144 7.55 -7.83 -3.99
C LEU A 144 8.66 -6.76 -3.90
N PRO A 145 9.91 -7.14 -3.56
CA PRO A 145 11.01 -6.18 -3.53
C PRO A 145 11.45 -5.76 -4.94
N VAL A 146 12.06 -4.59 -5.03
CA VAL A 146 12.76 -4.16 -6.25
C VAL A 146 13.94 -5.10 -6.47
N TYR A 147 14.03 -5.66 -7.68
CA TYR A 147 15.21 -6.43 -8.07
C TYR A 147 16.43 -5.52 -8.17
N ASP A 148 17.45 -5.84 -7.37
CA ASP A 148 18.77 -5.24 -7.42
C ASP A 148 19.82 -6.27 -6.96
N ILE A 149 20.99 -6.24 -7.57
CA ILE A 149 22.15 -7.04 -7.15
C ILE A 149 23.25 -6.06 -6.76
N GLU A 150 23.71 -6.16 -5.51
CA GLU A 150 24.80 -5.33 -5.03
C GLU A 150 26.14 -5.75 -5.65
N GLY A 151 26.98 -4.76 -5.95
CA GLY A 151 28.33 -5.01 -6.46
C GLY A 151 29.23 -5.56 -5.35
N ALA A 152 29.96 -6.64 -5.63
CA ALA A 152 30.85 -7.31 -4.68
C ALA A 152 31.90 -6.37 -4.05
N GLU A 153 32.37 -5.38 -4.80
CA GLU A 153 33.34 -4.36 -4.34
C GLU A 153 32.83 -3.52 -3.15
N ARG A 154 31.50 -3.36 -3.01
CA ARG A 154 30.89 -2.62 -1.90
C ARG A 154 30.86 -3.44 -0.61
N HIS A 155 31.05 -4.76 -0.69
CA HIS A 155 30.88 -5.69 0.42
C HIS A 155 32.07 -6.64 0.60
N PRO A 156 33.32 -6.14 0.71
CA PRO A 156 34.53 -6.97 0.73
C PRO A 156 34.54 -7.98 1.90
N TYR A 157 33.99 -7.62 3.06
CA TYR A 157 33.88 -8.52 4.21
C TYR A 157 32.91 -9.68 3.96
N ALA A 158 31.78 -9.41 3.30
CA ALA A 158 30.80 -10.45 2.97
C ALA A 158 31.39 -11.41 1.93
N VAL A 159 32.05 -10.86 0.91
CA VAL A 159 32.76 -11.65 -0.11
C VAL A 159 33.81 -12.54 0.54
N ALA A 160 34.68 -11.99 1.39
CA ALA A 160 35.72 -12.76 2.07
C ALA A 160 35.15 -13.91 2.92
N ARG A 161 34.02 -13.69 3.60
CA ARG A 161 33.35 -14.72 4.41
C ARG A 161 32.72 -15.83 3.56
N LEU A 162 32.32 -15.53 2.33
CA LEU A 162 31.63 -16.44 1.44
C LEU A 162 32.58 -17.14 0.44
N MET A 163 33.89 -16.92 0.50
CA MET A 163 34.86 -17.46 -0.47
C MET A 163 34.89 -18.99 -0.53
N ASP A 164 34.69 -19.66 0.61
CA ASP A 164 34.70 -21.12 0.71
C ASP A 164 33.32 -21.74 0.49
N GLU A 165 32.28 -20.92 0.31
CA GLU A 165 30.91 -21.38 0.09
C GLU A 165 30.70 -21.72 -1.39
N GLN A 166 29.91 -22.77 -1.63
CA GLN A 166 29.51 -23.09 -3.00
C GLN A 166 28.50 -22.06 -3.51
N VAL A 167 28.76 -21.53 -4.71
CA VAL A 167 27.90 -20.54 -5.36
C VAL A 167 27.49 -20.99 -6.76
N ILE A 168 26.33 -20.49 -7.19
CA ILE A 168 25.89 -20.59 -8.58
C ILE A 168 26.38 -19.34 -9.29
N VAL A 169 27.18 -19.52 -10.34
CA VAL A 169 27.62 -18.43 -11.21
C VAL A 169 26.73 -18.41 -12.44
N THR A 170 26.10 -17.28 -12.70
CA THR A 170 25.28 -17.04 -13.90
C THR A 170 25.86 -15.88 -14.69
N GLU A 171 25.73 -15.90 -16.01
CA GLU A 171 26.05 -14.73 -16.84
C GLU A 171 25.11 -13.57 -16.50
N LYS A 172 25.67 -12.36 -16.35
CA LYS A 172 24.84 -11.15 -16.25
C LYS A 172 24.46 -10.69 -17.65
N ILE A 173 23.25 -11.06 -18.07
CA ILE A 173 22.68 -10.59 -19.32
C ILE A 173 22.39 -9.08 -19.23
N GLU A 174 22.78 -8.33 -20.25
CA GLU A 174 22.44 -6.92 -20.38
C GLU A 174 21.06 -6.79 -21.00
N GLY A 175 20.14 -6.12 -20.29
CA GLY A 175 18.75 -6.07 -20.69
C GLY A 175 17.89 -5.32 -19.67
N MET A 176 16.59 -5.57 -19.77
CA MET A 176 15.61 -4.97 -18.87
C MET A 176 15.11 -6.00 -17.86
N ASN A 177 14.89 -5.58 -16.61
CA ASN A 177 14.29 -6.45 -15.61
C ASN A 177 12.79 -6.59 -15.86
N PHE A 178 12.34 -7.85 -15.92
CA PHE A 178 10.97 -8.28 -16.11
C PHE A 178 10.64 -9.34 -15.05
N SER A 179 9.43 -9.30 -14.50
CA SER A 179 8.91 -10.39 -13.67
C SER A 179 7.41 -10.56 -13.85
N VAL A 180 6.95 -11.79 -13.65
CA VAL A 180 5.53 -12.14 -13.52
C VAL A 180 5.32 -12.65 -12.11
N THR A 181 4.33 -12.12 -11.40
CA THR A 181 4.06 -12.47 -10.00
C THR A 181 2.58 -12.79 -9.84
N TYR A 182 2.27 -13.94 -9.27
CA TYR A 182 0.92 -14.26 -8.82
C TYR A 182 0.77 -13.93 -7.34
N ALA A 183 -0.11 -13.00 -7.02
CA ALA A 183 -0.47 -12.66 -5.64
C ALA A 183 -1.72 -13.44 -5.24
N SER A 184 -1.53 -14.50 -4.45
CA SER A 184 -2.63 -15.37 -4.00
C SER A 184 -3.68 -14.64 -3.16
N ALA A 185 -3.29 -13.61 -2.41
CA ALA A 185 -4.21 -12.82 -1.59
C ALA A 185 -5.21 -12.00 -2.42
N GLU A 186 -4.85 -11.64 -3.65
CA GLU A 186 -5.68 -10.84 -4.57
C GLU A 186 -6.20 -11.67 -5.74
N ASP A 187 -5.84 -12.96 -5.80
CA ASP A 187 -6.04 -13.84 -6.96
C ASP A 187 -5.64 -13.17 -8.29
N LYS A 188 -4.48 -12.49 -8.29
CA LYS A 188 -4.07 -11.58 -9.36
C LYS A 188 -2.67 -11.85 -9.88
N ILE A 189 -2.51 -11.79 -11.20
CA ILE A 189 -1.22 -11.83 -11.88
C ILE A 189 -0.77 -10.40 -12.20
N TYR A 190 0.47 -10.10 -11.82
CA TYR A 190 1.15 -8.86 -12.12
C TYR A 190 2.28 -9.12 -13.11
N VAL A 191 2.37 -8.28 -14.13
CA VAL A 191 3.54 -8.17 -14.98
C VAL A 191 4.28 -6.88 -14.61
N ASN A 192 5.57 -7.01 -14.30
CA ASN A 192 6.35 -5.93 -13.71
C ASN A 192 7.61 -5.63 -14.53
N GLN A 193 8.03 -4.37 -14.45
CA GLN A 193 9.39 -3.93 -14.72
C GLN A 193 10.09 -3.61 -13.38
N ARG A 194 11.40 -3.37 -13.39
CA ARG A 194 12.26 -3.20 -12.19
C ARG A 194 11.61 -2.55 -10.97
N LYS A 195 10.89 -1.43 -11.15
CA LYS A 195 10.31 -0.64 -10.05
C LYS A 195 8.78 -0.53 -10.09
N HIS A 196 8.12 -1.09 -11.09
CA HIS A 196 6.71 -0.83 -11.32
C HIS A 196 5.97 -2.04 -11.89
N THR A 197 4.74 -2.19 -11.47
CA THR A 197 3.75 -3.03 -12.16
C THR A 197 3.23 -2.30 -13.39
N ILE A 198 2.99 -3.05 -14.45
CA ILE A 198 2.47 -2.57 -15.72
C ILE A 198 0.98 -2.92 -15.76
N GLU A 199 0.13 -1.92 -15.70
CA GLU A 199 -1.30 -2.05 -15.96
C GLU A 199 -1.59 -1.77 -17.44
N PRO A 200 -2.19 -2.73 -18.16
CA PRO A 200 -2.58 -2.50 -19.55
C PRO A 200 -3.57 -1.35 -19.69
N ILE A 201 -3.52 -0.72 -20.85
CA ILE A 201 -4.46 0.32 -21.28
C ILE A 201 -5.18 -0.18 -22.54
N GLU A 202 -6.37 0.35 -22.81
CA GLU A 202 -7.15 -0.05 -23.96
C GLU A 202 -6.45 0.33 -25.28
N GLY A 203 -6.45 -0.57 -26.26
CA GLY A 203 -5.94 -0.34 -27.61
C GLY A 203 -4.41 -0.46 -27.77
N GLU A 204 -3.66 -0.71 -26.70
CA GLU A 204 -2.20 -0.85 -26.74
C GLU A 204 -1.76 -2.08 -25.92
N THR A 205 -0.69 -2.75 -26.33
CA THR A 205 -0.09 -3.85 -25.57
C THR A 205 1.34 -3.53 -25.22
N HIS A 206 1.64 -3.46 -23.93
CA HIS A 206 3.01 -3.31 -23.45
C HIS A 206 3.86 -4.55 -23.78
N PHE A 207 5.10 -4.34 -24.22
CA PHE A 207 6.03 -5.41 -24.61
C PHE A 207 6.14 -6.56 -23.59
N PHE A 208 6.25 -6.24 -22.29
CA PHE A 208 6.31 -7.28 -21.25
C PHE A 208 5.02 -8.08 -21.06
N TRP A 209 3.85 -7.50 -21.33
CA TRP A 209 2.60 -8.28 -21.35
C TRP A 209 2.56 -9.22 -22.55
N GLN A 210 3.01 -8.75 -23.71
CA GLN A 210 3.18 -9.60 -24.89
C GLN A 210 4.13 -10.76 -24.59
N LEU A 211 5.31 -10.47 -24.03
CA LEU A 211 6.32 -11.48 -23.65
C LEU A 211 5.75 -12.51 -22.67
N ALA A 212 5.02 -12.06 -21.65
CA ALA A 212 4.43 -12.94 -20.64
C ALA A 212 3.39 -13.90 -21.24
N ARG A 213 2.57 -13.42 -22.20
CA ARG A 213 1.58 -14.23 -22.92
C ARG A 213 2.26 -15.21 -23.87
N THR A 214 3.22 -14.75 -24.69
CA THR A 214 3.94 -15.60 -25.65
C THR A 214 4.70 -16.74 -24.97
N ASN A 215 5.22 -16.51 -23.77
CA ASN A 215 5.95 -17.52 -23.01
C ASN A 215 5.08 -18.33 -22.03
N TYR A 216 3.75 -18.25 -22.15
CA TYR A 216 2.80 -18.99 -21.30
C TYR A 216 2.98 -18.76 -19.79
N LEU A 217 3.56 -17.61 -19.39
CA LEU A 217 3.72 -17.21 -17.99
C LEU A 217 2.41 -16.66 -17.41
N VAL A 218 1.44 -16.36 -18.28
CA VAL A 218 0.09 -15.92 -17.94
C VAL A 218 -0.87 -16.75 -18.78
N PRO A 219 -1.97 -17.27 -18.20
CA PRO A 219 -3.00 -17.96 -18.97
C PRO A 219 -3.55 -17.09 -20.11
N TRP A 220 -3.84 -17.69 -21.27
CA TRP A 220 -4.34 -16.96 -22.44
C TRP A 220 -5.72 -16.34 -22.23
N ASP A 221 -6.51 -16.94 -21.35
CA ASP A 221 -7.83 -16.52 -20.86
C ASP A 221 -7.74 -15.57 -19.66
N TYR A 222 -6.54 -15.18 -19.22
CA TYR A 222 -6.39 -14.16 -18.20
C TYR A 222 -6.78 -12.79 -18.78
N HIS A 223 -8.05 -12.44 -18.59
CA HIS A 223 -8.65 -11.21 -19.04
C HIS A 223 -8.07 -10.01 -18.29
N VAL A 224 -6.96 -9.50 -18.79
CA VAL A 224 -6.66 -8.09 -18.64
C VAL A 224 -7.37 -7.41 -19.80
N PHE A 225 -8.32 -6.52 -19.49
CA PHE A 225 -9.18 -5.80 -20.45
C PHE A 225 -8.39 -5.29 -21.67
N THR A 226 -8.23 -6.14 -22.67
CA THR A 226 -7.75 -5.83 -24.01
C THR A 226 -8.69 -6.60 -24.91
N ASN A 227 -9.72 -5.93 -25.42
CA ASN A 227 -10.45 -6.42 -26.57
C ASN A 227 -9.46 -6.45 -27.72
N ASP A 228 -8.86 -7.61 -27.98
CA ASP A 228 -8.23 -7.85 -29.27
C ASP A 228 -8.70 -9.20 -29.79
N THR A 229 -9.54 -9.12 -30.82
CA THR A 229 -10.10 -10.25 -31.54
C THR A 229 -9.15 -10.68 -32.65
N THR A 230 -8.48 -11.82 -32.38
CA THR A 230 -8.01 -12.89 -33.31
C THR A 230 -6.84 -12.59 -34.28
N PRO A 231 -6.27 -13.61 -34.97
CA PRO A 231 -5.16 -14.45 -34.48
C PRO A 231 -3.99 -14.56 -35.49
N GLY A 232 -2.80 -14.97 -35.04
CA GLY A 232 -1.74 -15.37 -35.98
C GLY A 232 -0.66 -16.22 -35.31
N PRO A 233 -0.19 -17.32 -35.96
CA PRO A 233 0.99 -18.03 -35.48
C PRO A 233 2.20 -17.14 -35.74
N ILE A 234 2.90 -16.76 -34.68
CA ILE A 234 4.24 -16.19 -34.82
C ILE A 234 5.19 -17.38 -34.74
N ASP A 235 5.46 -17.98 -35.90
CA ASP A 235 6.65 -18.80 -36.08
C ASP A 235 7.87 -17.90 -35.89
N GLY A 236 8.73 -18.24 -34.92
CA GLY A 236 10.04 -17.58 -34.81
C GLY A 236 10.67 -17.60 -33.42
N TRP A 237 11.33 -18.72 -33.12
CA TRP A 237 12.45 -18.91 -32.19
C TRP A 237 12.14 -19.03 -30.68
N THR A 238 12.36 -20.28 -30.23
CA THR A 238 12.76 -20.74 -28.90
C THR A 238 14.10 -20.06 -28.50
N ASP A 239 14.44 -19.87 -27.22
CA ASP A 239 14.67 -20.92 -26.23
C ASP A 239 14.35 -20.44 -24.81
N SER A 240 13.67 -21.33 -24.08
CA SER A 240 13.70 -21.38 -22.64
C SER A 240 15.02 -22.02 -22.20
N PHE A 241 15.98 -21.18 -21.81
CA PHE A 241 16.93 -21.30 -20.67
C PHE A 241 17.93 -20.13 -20.75
#